data_AF-A0A7R9NWQ5-F1
#
_entry.id   AF-A0A7R9NWQ5-F1
#
_cell.length_a   1.000
_cell.length_b   1.000
_cell.length_c   1.000
_cell.angle_alpha   90.00
_cell.angle_beta   90.00
_cell.angle_gamma   90.00
#
_symmetry.space_group_name_H-M   'P 1'
#
loop_
_entity.id
_entity.type
_entity.pdbx_description
1 polymer ?
#
loop_
_entity_poly.entity_id
_entity_poly.type
_entity_poly.pdbx_seq_one_letter_code
_entity_poly.pdbx_strand_id
1 'polypeptide(L)'
;MRPPKVLLATLIGVVVFVISFLFFTRHFNPWVKKGVPCLTPTPFVGNLLPMLRLQECPGVLVASLYNGAPKHPYVGFFIFDR
;
A
#
# COMPACT_ATOMS: atom_id res chain seq x y z
N MET A 1 -14.61 -37.85 -12.04
CA MET A 1 -14.62 -36.40 -12.32
C MET A 1 -14.60 -35.65 -10.99
N ARG A 2 -13.58 -34.82 -10.71
CA ARG A 2 -13.62 -33.96 -9.50
C ARG A 2 -14.75 -32.93 -9.65
N PRO A 3 -15.55 -32.65 -8.60
CA PRO A 3 -16.64 -31.70 -8.71
C PRO A 3 -16.07 -30.30 -9.00
N PRO A 4 -16.70 -29.52 -9.90
CA PRO A 4 -16.21 -28.19 -10.29
C PRO A 4 -16.08 -27.23 -9.09
N LYS A 5 -16.89 -27.43 -8.05
CA LYS A 5 -16.85 -26.67 -6.79
C LYS A 5 -15.54 -26.84 -6.01
N VAL A 6 -14.91 -28.01 -6.10
CA VAL A 6 -13.67 -28.31 -5.37
C VAL A 6 -12.48 -27.59 -6.01
N LEU A 7 -12.47 -27.47 -7.35
CA LEU A 7 -11.46 -26.70 -8.08
C LEU A 7 -11.54 -25.21 -7.79
N LEU A 8 -12.76 -24.66 -7.74
CA LEU A 8 -12.99 -23.26 -7.38
C LEU A 8 -12.53 -22.95 -5.95
N ALA A 9 -12.88 -23.82 -4.99
CA ALA A 9 -12.45 -23.67 -3.60
C ALA A 9 -10.92 -23.68 -3.45
N THR A 10 -10.23 -24.57 -4.18
CA THR A 10 -8.76 -24.58 -4.19
C THR A 10 -8.16 -23.31 -4.80
N LEU A 11 -8.73 -22.78 -5.88
CA LEU A 11 -8.25 -21.54 -6.49
C LEU A 11 -8.37 -20.35 -5.53
N ILE A 12 -9.52 -20.23 -4.86
CA ILE A 12 -9.76 -19.16 -3.87
C ILE A 12 -8.76 -19.28 -2.71
N GLY A 13 -8.53 -20.50 -2.20
CA GLY A 13 -7.56 -20.73 -1.13
C GLY A 13 -6.15 -20.27 -1.50
N VAL A 14 -5.69 -20.57 -2.72
CA VAL A 14 -4.38 -20.13 -3.22
C VAL A 14 -4.30 -18.61 -3.32
N VAL A 15 -5.33 -17.95 -3.86
CA VAL A 15 -5.37 -16.49 -3.99
C VAL A 15 -5.29 -15.82 -2.61
N VAL A 16 -6.07 -16.28 -1.64
CA VAL A 16 -6.06 -15.74 -0.26
C VAL A 16 -4.70 -15.96 0.40
N PHE A 17 -4.08 -17.12 0.21
CA PHE A 17 -2.75 -17.41 0.74
C PHE A 17 -1.69 -16.48 0.14
N VAL A 18 -1.71 -16.27 -1.18
CA VAL A 18 -0.77 -15.36 -1.86
C VAL A 18 -0.95 -13.92 -1.38
N ILE A 19 -2.18 -13.42 -1.26
CA ILE A 19 -2.46 -12.08 -0.75
C ILE A 19 -1.94 -11.92 0.68
N SER A 20 -2.19 -12.92 1.53
CA SER A 20 -1.75 -12.91 2.93
C SER A 20 -0.22 -12.94 3.02
N PHE A 21 0.43 -13.80 2.25
CA PHE A 21 1.88 -13.89 2.18
C PHE A 21 2.52 -12.57 1.72
N LEU A 22 1.97 -11.93 0.68
CA LEU A 22 2.42 -10.62 0.20
C LEU A 22 2.15 -9.51 1.24
N PHE A 23 1.06 -9.59 1.99
CA PHE A 23 0.76 -8.63 3.06
C PHE A 23 1.76 -8.73 4.22
N PHE A 24 2.08 -9.94 4.68
CA PHE A 24 3.01 -10.14 5.81
C PHE A 24 4.47 -9.87 5.45
N THR A 25 4.89 -10.16 4.22
CA THR A 25 6.29 -9.97 3.78
C THR A 25 6.63 -8.50 3.46
N ARG A 26 5.63 -7.60 3.40
CA ARG A 26 5.82 -6.18 3.09
C ARG A 26 6.23 -5.37 4.32
N HIS A 27 7.52 -5.10 4.48
CA HIS A 27 8.03 -4.16 5.47
C HIS A 27 8.06 -2.72 4.91
N PHE A 28 7.05 -1.90 5.22
CA PHE A 28 7.00 -0.45 4.89
C PHE A 28 7.96 0.42 5.71
N ASN A 29 9.13 -0.09 6.07
CA ASN A 29 10.05 0.53 7.05
C ASN A 29 11.30 1.27 6.52
N PRO A 30 11.54 1.52 5.21
CA PRO A 30 12.77 2.21 4.82
C PRO A 30 12.83 3.68 5.30
N TRP A 31 11.71 4.40 5.36
CA TRP A 31 11.69 5.79 5.85
C TRP A 31 11.70 5.89 7.38
N VAL A 32 10.97 5.00 8.06
CA VAL A 32 10.95 4.91 9.54
C VAL A 32 12.36 4.64 10.08
N LYS A 33 13.11 3.74 9.45
CA LYS A 33 14.51 3.47 9.80
C LYS A 33 15.44 4.68 9.61
N LYS A 34 15.07 5.63 8.74
CA LYS A 34 15.83 6.86 8.44
C LYS A 34 15.37 8.07 9.26
N GLY A 35 14.40 7.91 10.16
CA GLY A 35 13.84 9.02 10.95
C GLY A 35 13.03 10.03 10.13
N VAL A 36 12.61 9.66 8.92
CA VAL A 36 11.80 10.52 8.06
C VAL A 36 10.32 10.21 8.31
N PRO A 37 9.49 11.21 8.66
CA PRO A 37 8.05 10.99 8.80
C PRO A 37 7.45 10.57 7.46
N CYS A 38 6.69 9.50 7.47
CA CYS A 38 5.99 8.99 6.29
C CYS A 38 4.54 8.75 6.70
N LEU A 39 3.59 9.31 5.95
CA LEU A 39 2.19 8.95 6.11
C LEU A 39 2.01 7.47 5.80
N THR A 40 1.14 6.82 6.58
CA THR A 40 0.92 5.36 6.53
C THR A 40 0.58 4.92 5.11
N PRO A 41 1.52 4.25 4.39
CA PRO A 41 1.25 3.82 3.03
C PRO A 41 0.23 2.71 3.03
N THR A 42 -0.65 2.72 2.04
CA THR A 42 -1.56 1.61 1.80
C THR A 42 -0.82 0.45 1.14
N PRO A 43 -1.17 -0.81 1.48
CA PRO A 43 -0.54 -1.96 0.85
C PRO A 43 -0.66 -1.91 -0.68
N PHE A 44 0.40 -2.33 -1.38
CA PHE A 44 0.54 -2.39 -2.86
C PHE A 44 0.69 -1.07 -3.61
N VAL A 45 0.01 -0.01 -3.18
CA VAL A 45 -0.07 1.25 -3.93
C VAL A 45 0.50 2.45 -3.17
N GLY A 46 0.94 2.25 -1.93
CA GLY A 46 1.63 3.28 -1.17
C GLY A 46 0.69 4.43 -0.80
N ASN A 47 1.15 5.66 -1.00
CA ASN A 47 0.34 6.87 -0.76
C ASN A 47 -0.52 7.24 -1.97
N LEU A 48 -0.50 6.45 -3.07
CA LEU A 48 -1.25 6.74 -4.29
C LEU A 48 -2.68 6.20 -4.32
N LEU A 49 -3.13 5.46 -3.30
CA LEU A 49 -4.48 4.88 -3.30
C LEU A 49 -5.61 5.91 -3.57
N PRO A 50 -5.58 7.14 -3.02
CA PRO A 50 -6.57 8.16 -3.36
C PRO A 50 -6.55 8.57 -4.83
N MET A 51 -5.36 8.67 -5.44
CA MET A 51 -5.22 8.97 -6.87
C MET A 51 -5.71 7.82 -7.76
N LEU A 52 -5.40 6.57 -7.40
CA LEU A 52 -5.81 5.38 -8.17
C LEU A 52 -7.31 5.12 -8.07
N ARG A 53 -7.95 5.55 -6.99
CA ARG A 53 -9.41 5.57 -6.86
C ARG A 53 -10.06 6.78 -7.53
N LEU A 54 -9.29 7.63 -8.23
CA LEU A 54 -9.72 8.90 -8.81
C LEU A 54 -10.47 9.81 -7.81
N GLN A 55 -10.17 9.68 -6.52
CA GLN A 55 -10.81 10.48 -5.47
C GLN A 55 -10.11 11.83 -5.31
N GLU A 56 -8.81 11.88 -5.57
CA GLU A 56 -7.98 13.05 -5.36
C GLU A 56 -7.05 13.29 -6.54
N CYS A 57 -6.78 14.57 -6.84
CA CYS A 57 -5.78 14.95 -7.81
C CYS A 57 -4.38 14.94 -7.18
N PRO A 58 -3.31 14.89 -8.00
CA PRO A 58 -1.95 14.86 -7.49
C PRO A 58 -1.57 16.01 -6.56
N GLY A 59 -2.11 17.20 -6.80
CA GLY A 59 -1.86 18.37 -5.96
C GLY A 59 -2.41 18.22 -4.54
N VAL A 60 -3.56 17.57 -4.38
CA VAL A 60 -4.17 17.31 -3.06
C VAL A 60 -3.31 16.32 -2.26
N LEU A 61 -2.73 15.31 -2.92
CA LEU A 61 -1.79 14.40 -2.26
C LEU A 61 -0.54 15.14 -1.77
N VAL A 62 0.04 16.01 -2.59
CA VAL A 62 1.22 16.78 -2.19
C VAL A 62 0.89 17.71 -1.02
N ALA A 63 -0.29 18.33 -1.03
CA ALA A 63 -0.76 19.17 0.08
C ALA A 63 -0.98 18.34 1.36
N SER A 64 -1.55 17.14 1.29
CA SER A 64 -1.76 16.28 2.45
C SER A 64 -0.44 15.74 3.03
N LEU A 65 0.54 15.42 2.17
CA LEU A 65 1.90 15.08 2.58
C LEU A 65 2.58 16.26 3.31
N TYR A 66 2.50 17.47 2.75
CA TYR A 66 3.08 18.68 3.35
C TYR A 66 2.44 19.00 4.71
N ASN A 67 1.11 19.01 4.78
CA ASN A 67 0.38 19.32 6.01
C ASN A 67 0.52 18.23 7.08
N GLY A 68 0.81 16.99 6.70
CA GLY A 68 0.97 15.87 7.61
C GLY A 68 2.31 15.86 8.37
N ALA A 69 3.28 16.69 7.97
CA ALA A 69 4.59 16.76 8.63
C ALA A 69 5.07 18.21 8.84
N PRO A 70 4.32 19.05 9.58
CA PRO A 70 4.59 20.49 9.71
C PRO A 70 5.91 20.82 10.41
N LYS A 71 6.53 19.86 11.11
CA LYS A 71 7.77 20.03 11.88
C LYS A 71 9.01 19.44 11.21
N HIS A 72 8.85 18.81 10.04
CA HIS A 72 9.96 18.15 9.36
C HIS A 72 10.24 18.80 8.01
N PRO A 73 11.52 19.00 7.64
CA PRO A 73 11.88 19.58 6.35
C PRO A 73 11.57 18.67 5.17
N TYR A 74 11.36 17.37 5.41
CA TYR A 74 11.11 16.36 4.38
C TYR A 74 10.07 15.34 4.84
N VAL A 75 9.30 14.82 3.87
CA VAL A 75 8.28 13.79 4.08
C VAL A 75 8.54 12.63 3.13
N GLY A 76 8.62 11.44 3.68
CA GLY A 76 8.69 10.23 2.89
C GLY A 76 7.33 9.91 2.29
N PHE A 77 7.29 9.51 1.03
CA PHE A 77 6.09 8.97 0.41
C PHE A 77 6.44 7.77 -0.47
N PHE A 78 5.46 6.90 -0.68
CA PHE A 78 5.62 5.72 -1.54
C PHE A 78 4.72 5.83 -2.76
N ILE A 79 5.32 5.61 -3.94
CA ILE A 79 4.65 5.49 -5.23
C ILE A 79 4.90 4.06 -5.73
N PHE A 80 3.85 3.23 -5.66
CA PHE A 80 3.92 1.79 -5.95
C PHE A 80 4.98 1.04 -5.12
N ASP A 81 4.99 -0.30 -5.26
CA ASP A 81 5.94 -1.17 -4.57
C ASP A 81 7.31 -1.08 -5.24
N ARG A 82 8.21 -0.29 -4.64
CA ARG A 82 9.66 -0.43 -4.79
C ARG A 82 10.38 0.01 -3.52
#